data_AF-A0A4R6IGP4-F1
#
_entry.id   AF-A0A4R6IGP4-F1
#
_cell.length_a   1.000
_cell.length_b   1.000
_cell.length_c   1.000
_cell.angle_alpha   90.00
_cell.angle_beta   90.00
_cell.angle_gamma   90.00
#
_symmetry.space_group_name_H-M   'P 1'
#
loop_
_entity.id
_entity.type
_entity.pdbx_description
1 polymer ?
#
loop_
_entity_poly.entity_id
_entity_poly.type
_entity_poly.pdbx_seq_one_letter_code
_entity_poly.pdbx_strand_id
1 'polypeptide(L)'
;MINRDFIFYWLRWTLLLPLSIAVGLLASSVIGFILSFVVSEAPLERYKHALNPFITSFLSLVVARWIAPRYKSKATLVICVIWLVLILLCLFISVTDIRLYGDSYELKDGGMAVVMIILGMSSAYLLIWKGLLSVKIER
;
A
#
# COMPACT_ATOMS: atom_id res chain seq x y z
N MET A 1 -20.14 -3.53 30.19
CA MET A 1 -19.61 -2.17 29.99
C MET A 1 -18.50 -2.24 28.97
N ILE A 2 -18.72 -1.73 27.75
CA ILE A 2 -17.64 -1.61 26.75
C ILE A 2 -16.72 -0.50 27.25
N ASN A 3 -15.48 -0.86 27.58
CA ASN A 3 -14.53 0.06 28.17
C ASN A 3 -14.19 1.15 27.15
N ARG A 4 -14.31 2.44 27.50
CA ARG A 4 -14.08 3.56 26.56
C ARG A 4 -12.70 3.47 25.90
N ASP A 5 -11.70 2.99 26.63
CA ASP A 5 -10.34 2.77 26.14
C ASP A 5 -10.26 1.74 25.02
N PHE A 6 -11.15 0.74 25.02
CA PHE A 6 -11.24 -0.25 23.95
C PHE A 6 -11.73 0.40 22.66
N ILE A 7 -12.77 1.25 22.74
CA ILE A 7 -13.32 1.95 21.57
C ILE A 7 -12.27 2.89 20.97
N PHE A 8 -11.60 3.72 21.79
CA PHE A 8 -10.56 4.62 21.29
C PHE A 8 -9.35 3.88 20.71
N TYR A 9 -9.01 2.70 21.26
CA TYR A 9 -7.96 1.86 20.71
C TYR A 9 -8.32 1.35 19.31
N TRP A 10 -9.50 0.78 19.13
CA TRP A 10 -9.94 0.27 17.82
C TRP A 10 -10.17 1.39 16.81
N LEU A 11 -10.76 2.51 17.24
CA LEU A 11 -11.01 3.68 16.38
C LEU A 11 -9.71 4.24 15.82
N ARG A 12 -8.63 4.22 16.62
CA ARG A 12 -7.30 4.64 16.16
C ARG A 12 -6.79 3.74 15.03
N TRP A 13 -6.98 2.43 15.12
CA TRP A 13 -6.53 1.48 14.09
C TRP A 13 -7.37 1.55 12.82
N THR A 14 -8.69 1.71 12.94
CA THR A 14 -9.59 1.88 11.79
C THR A 14 -9.38 3.19 11.05
N LEU A 15 -8.87 4.24 11.71
CA LEU A 15 -8.44 5.48 11.06
C LEU A 15 -7.02 5.41 10.46
N LEU A 16 -6.09 4.72 11.15
CA LEU A 16 -4.70 4.60 10.71
C LEU A 16 -4.57 3.93 9.34
N LEU A 17 -5.36 2.89 9.13
CA LEU A 17 -5.35 2.07 7.92
C LEU A 17 -5.73 2.86 6.66
N PRO A 18 -6.93 3.45 6.54
CA PRO A 18 -7.31 4.21 5.36
C PRO A 18 -6.41 5.41 5.15
N LEU A 19 -5.93 6.05 6.23
CA LEU A 19 -5.00 7.17 6.12
C LEU A 19 -3.67 6.75 5.48
N SER A 20 -3.09 5.62 5.90
CA SER A 20 -1.82 5.14 5.35
C SER A 20 -1.91 4.77 3.87
N ILE A 21 -3.04 4.17 3.46
CA ILE A 21 -3.31 3.82 2.06
C ILE A 21 -3.57 5.09 1.25
N ALA A 22 -4.38 6.02 1.77
CA ALA A 22 -4.68 7.29 1.12
C ALA A 22 -3.42 8.12 0.89
N VAL A 23 -2.50 8.19 1.85
CA VAL A 23 -1.21 8.86 1.67
C VAL A 23 -0.38 8.19 0.57
N GLY A 24 -0.35 6.85 0.54
CA GLY A 24 0.31 6.12 -0.54
C GLY A 24 -0.27 6.42 -1.92
N LEU A 25 -1.61 6.53 -2.03
CA LEU A 25 -2.32 6.86 -3.27
C LEU A 25 -2.11 8.31 -3.70
N LEU A 26 -2.08 9.25 -2.75
CA LEU A 26 -1.79 10.65 -3.02
C LEU A 26 -0.36 10.81 -3.52
N ALA A 27 0.61 10.17 -2.87
CA ALA A 27 2.00 10.23 -3.29
C ALA A 27 2.22 9.62 -4.68
N SER A 28 1.59 8.48 -4.98
CA SER A 28 1.66 7.90 -6.32
C SER A 28 1.03 8.81 -7.38
N SER A 29 -0.06 9.52 -7.04
CA SER A 29 -0.71 10.47 -7.94
C SER A 29 0.18 11.67 -8.24
N VAL A 30 0.87 12.21 -7.24
CA VAL A 30 1.86 13.29 -7.40
C VAL A 30 3.03 12.84 -8.28
N ILE A 31 3.56 11.64 -8.05
CA ILE A 31 4.65 11.09 -8.87
C ILE A 31 4.19 10.87 -10.31
N GLY A 32 2.98 10.36 -10.51
CA GLY A 32 2.36 10.21 -11.83
C GLY A 32 2.14 11.53 -12.56
N PHE A 33 1.85 12.61 -11.83
CA PHE A 33 1.75 13.97 -12.37
C PHE A 33 3.11 14.53 -12.78
N ILE A 34 4.14 14.33 -11.95
CA ILE A 34 5.52 14.75 -12.28
C ILE A 34 6.03 13.99 -13.52
N LEU A 35 5.80 12.68 -13.58
CA LEU A 35 6.21 11.85 -14.72
C LEU A 35 5.59 12.31 -16.04
N SER A 36 4.34 12.82 -16.05
CA SER A 36 3.73 13.37 -17.27
C SER A 36 4.44 14.59 -17.84
N PHE A 37 5.23 15.33 -17.04
CA PHE A 37 6.04 16.43 -17.56
C PHE A 37 7.39 15.99 -18.11
N VAL A 38 7.88 14.80 -17.70
CA VAL A 38 9.24 14.34 -17.98
C VAL A 38 9.27 13.30 -19.11
N VAL A 39 8.19 12.54 -19.30
CA VAL A 39 8.16 11.38 -20.20
C VAL A 39 7.02 11.53 -21.22
N SER A 40 7.33 11.29 -22.50
CA SER A 40 6.36 11.29 -23.61
C SER A 40 5.22 10.27 -23.37
N GLU A 41 4.03 10.53 -23.92
CA GLU A 41 2.75 9.90 -23.52
C GLU A 41 2.73 8.36 -23.63
N ALA A 42 3.39 7.76 -24.63
CA ALA A 42 3.28 6.32 -24.91
C ALA A 42 3.93 5.38 -23.85
N PRO A 43 5.16 5.61 -23.36
CA PRO A 43 5.71 4.83 -22.25
C PRO A 43 5.05 5.14 -20.89
N LEU A 44 4.39 6.28 -20.75
CA LEU A 44 3.92 6.79 -19.46
C LEU A 44 2.90 5.87 -18.77
N GLU A 45 1.96 5.28 -19.51
CA GLU A 45 0.94 4.40 -18.93
C GLU A 45 1.53 3.12 -18.35
N ARG A 46 2.46 2.47 -19.05
CA ARG A 46 3.14 1.27 -18.54
C ARG A 46 3.94 1.57 -17.28
N TYR A 47 4.64 2.70 -17.25
CA TYR A 47 5.33 3.13 -16.03
C TYR A 47 4.35 3.41 -14.89
N LYS A 48 3.23 4.08 -15.14
CA LYS A 48 2.20 4.33 -14.11
C LYS A 48 1.59 3.05 -13.57
N HIS A 49 1.32 2.06 -14.43
CA HIS A 49 0.74 0.76 -14.04
C HIS A 49 1.67 -0.07 -13.14
N ALA A 50 2.99 0.06 -13.30
CA ALA A 50 3.97 -0.63 -12.45
C ALA A 50 4.38 0.19 -11.21
N LEU A 51 4.66 1.48 -11.40
CA LEU A 51 5.27 2.33 -10.37
C LEU A 51 4.27 2.74 -9.28
N ASN A 52 3.00 3.00 -9.64
CA ASN A 52 1.98 3.34 -8.64
C ASN A 52 1.80 2.23 -7.60
N PRO A 53 1.52 0.96 -7.98
CA PRO A 53 1.37 -0.11 -7.00
C PRO A 53 2.60 -0.30 -6.11
N PHE A 54 3.80 -0.14 -6.67
CA PHE A 54 5.05 -0.16 -5.90
C PHE A 54 5.09 0.95 -4.85
N ILE A 55 4.88 2.19 -5.27
CA ILE A 55 4.95 3.38 -4.39
C ILE A 55 3.88 3.32 -3.32
N THR A 56 2.64 3.01 -3.69
CA THR A 56 1.51 2.96 -2.76
C THR A 56 1.73 1.90 -1.69
N SER A 57 2.14 0.69 -2.08
CA SER A 57 2.43 -0.37 -1.12
C SER A 57 3.63 -0.02 -0.23
N PHE A 58 4.74 0.45 -0.81
CA PHE A 58 5.91 0.88 -0.07
C PHE A 58 5.60 1.97 0.97
N LEU A 59 4.98 3.06 0.54
CA LEU A 59 4.68 4.20 1.42
C LEU A 59 3.66 3.85 2.48
N SER A 60 2.65 3.02 2.17
CA SER A 60 1.66 2.62 3.17
C SER A 60 2.31 1.94 4.39
N LEU A 61 3.31 1.07 4.18
CA LEU A 61 4.06 0.43 5.26
C LEU A 61 4.93 1.43 6.04
N VAL A 62 5.61 2.33 5.34
CA VAL A 62 6.48 3.36 5.96
C VAL A 62 5.65 4.33 6.80
N VAL A 63 4.55 4.83 6.25
CA VAL A 63 3.62 5.75 6.90
C VAL A 63 2.96 5.08 8.10
N ALA A 64 2.52 3.83 7.98
CA ALA A 64 1.95 3.10 9.10
C ALA A 64 2.93 2.92 10.27
N ARG A 65 4.21 2.68 9.98
CA ARG A 65 5.26 2.64 11.01
C ARG A 65 5.43 4.01 11.68
N TRP A 66 5.35 5.09 10.92
CA TRP A 66 5.47 6.46 11.45
C TRP A 66 4.28 6.88 12.32
N ILE A 67 3.05 6.62 11.88
CA ILE A 67 1.84 7.02 12.62
C ILE A 67 1.67 6.21 13.93
N ALA A 68 2.22 4.99 14.00
CA ALA A 68 2.14 4.12 15.18
C ALA A 68 3.52 3.92 15.87
N PRO A 69 4.14 4.95 16.47
CA PRO A 69 5.51 4.88 16.98
C PRO A 69 5.68 3.92 18.18
N ARG A 70 4.61 3.64 18.94
CA ARG A 70 4.62 2.67 20.06
C ARG A 70 4.43 1.22 19.59
N TYR A 71 3.85 1.01 18.41
CA TYR A 71 3.51 -0.31 17.88
C TYR A 71 4.03 -0.52 16.46
N LYS A 72 5.21 0.06 16.16
CA LYS A 72 5.84 0.12 14.82
C LYS A 72 5.73 -1.21 14.07
N SER A 73 6.25 -2.29 14.65
CA SER A 73 6.28 -3.61 14.01
C SER A 73 4.90 -4.23 13.84
N LYS A 74 4.01 -4.07 14.83
CA LYS A 74 2.63 -4.60 14.76
C LYS A 74 1.83 -3.88 13.68
N ALA A 75 1.94 -2.55 13.60
CA ALA A 75 1.27 -1.75 12.58
C ALA A 75 1.72 -2.12 11.17
N THR A 76 3.04 -2.23 10.95
CA THR A 76 3.58 -2.65 9.65
C THR A 76 3.11 -4.05 9.28
N LEU A 77 3.10 -5.00 10.22
CA LEU A 77 2.65 -6.37 9.95
C LEU A 77 1.16 -6.41 9.56
N VAL A 78 0.30 -5.67 10.27
CA VAL A 78 -1.13 -5.59 9.92
C VAL A 78 -1.32 -5.06 8.51
N ILE A 79 -0.60 -4.00 8.12
CA ILE A 79 -0.65 -3.44 6.76
C ILE A 79 -0.18 -4.46 5.74
N CYS A 80 0.92 -5.18 6.01
CA CYS A 80 1.38 -6.26 5.13
C CYS A 80 0.31 -7.32 4.90
N VAL A 81 -0.34 -7.79 5.98
CA VAL A 81 -1.38 -8.81 5.90
C VAL A 81 -2.56 -8.31 5.07
N ILE A 82 -2.96 -7.05 5.23
CA ILE A 82 -4.04 -6.46 4.44
C ILE A 82 -3.68 -6.44 2.95
N TRP A 83 -2.46 -6.05 2.59
CA TRP A 83 -2.02 -6.10 1.19
C TRP A 83 -2.00 -7.53 0.63
N LEU A 84 -1.56 -8.52 1.41
CA LEU A 84 -1.61 -9.92 0.99
C LEU A 84 -3.05 -10.39 0.74
N VAL A 85 -3.98 -10.02 1.63
CA VAL A 85 -5.41 -10.32 1.46
C VAL A 85 -5.97 -9.65 0.20
N LEU A 86 -5.61 -8.38 -0.07
CA LEU A 86 -6.02 -7.68 -1.28
C LEU A 86 -5.47 -8.31 -2.56
N ILE A 87 -4.18 -8.72 -2.55
CA ILE A 87 -3.58 -9.45 -3.67
C ILE A 87 -4.33 -10.76 -3.91
N LEU A 88 -4.59 -11.54 -2.86
CA LEU A 88 -5.31 -12.81 -2.97
C LEU A 88 -6.73 -12.62 -3.50
N LEU A 89 -7.45 -11.61 -3.02
CA LEU A 89 -8.78 -11.27 -3.54
C LEU A 89 -8.73 -10.88 -5.01
N CYS A 90 -7.75 -10.06 -5.40
CA CYS A 90 -7.57 -9.66 -6.79
C CYS A 90 -7.27 -10.87 -7.70
N LEU A 91 -6.35 -11.74 -7.30
CA LEU A 91 -6.06 -12.98 -8.03
C LEU A 91 -7.27 -13.91 -8.10
N PHE A 92 -8.02 -14.04 -7.01
CA PHE A 92 -9.22 -14.86 -6.98
C PHE A 92 -10.26 -14.36 -7.98
N ILE A 93 -10.57 -13.06 -7.99
CA ILE A 93 -11.52 -12.46 -8.94
C ILE A 93 -11.05 -12.66 -10.38
N SER A 94 -9.77 -12.42 -10.66
CA SER A 94 -9.21 -12.56 -12.02
C SER A 94 -9.20 -14.01 -12.53
N VAL A 95 -8.99 -15.01 -11.65
CA VAL A 95 -8.97 -16.44 -12.05
C VAL A 95 -10.36 -17.04 -12.18
N THR A 96 -11.31 -16.56 -11.37
CA THR A 96 -12.69 -17.09 -11.36
C THR A 96 -13.59 -16.45 -12.40
N ASP A 97 -13.05 -15.53 -13.22
CA ASP A 97 -13.76 -14.78 -14.28
C ASP A 97 -15.09 -14.17 -13.77
N ILE A 98 -15.10 -13.75 -12.49
CA ILE A 98 -16.26 -13.13 -11.87
C ILE A 98 -16.46 -11.77 -12.52
N ARG A 99 -17.54 -11.65 -13.28
CA ARG A 99 -17.97 -10.39 -13.88
C ARG A 99 -18.57 -9.49 -12.81
N LEU A 100 -17.83 -8.48 -12.36
CA LEU A 100 -18.38 -7.40 -11.57
C LEU A 100 -18.89 -6.33 -12.55
N TYR A 101 -20.14 -5.91 -12.42
CA TYR A 101 -20.75 -4.88 -13.29
C TYR A 101 -20.77 -5.20 -14.80
N GLY A 102 -20.62 -6.47 -15.19
CA GLY A 102 -20.69 -6.91 -16.58
C GLY A 102 -19.35 -6.92 -17.32
N ASP A 103 -18.29 -6.36 -16.72
CA ASP A 103 -16.95 -6.36 -17.29
C ASP A 103 -16.12 -7.54 -16.74
N SER A 104 -15.34 -8.17 -17.62
CA SER A 104 -14.33 -9.17 -17.24
C SER A 104 -13.07 -8.45 -16.76
N TYR A 105 -12.67 -8.72 -15.51
CA TYR A 105 -11.48 -8.14 -14.92
C TYR A 105 -10.26 -8.96 -15.31
N GLU A 106 -9.64 -8.59 -16.43
CA GLU A 106 -8.36 -9.17 -16.81
C GLU A 106 -7.20 -8.51 -16.04
N LEU A 107 -6.18 -9.31 -15.72
CA LEU A 107 -4.93 -8.81 -15.18
C LEU A 107 -4.21 -7.98 -16.25
N LYS A 108 -4.47 -6.67 -16.24
CA LYS A 108 -3.80 -5.71 -17.13
C LYS A 108 -2.28 -5.82 -16.97
N ASP A 109 -1.56 -5.77 -18.10
CA ASP A 109 -0.11 -5.94 -18.18
C ASP A 109 0.41 -7.25 -17.55
N GLY A 110 -0.36 -8.34 -17.62
CA GLY A 110 0.06 -9.68 -17.20
C GLY A 110 0.25 -9.83 -15.68
N GLY A 111 -0.36 -8.96 -14.88
CA GLY A 111 -0.24 -8.98 -13.42
C GLY A 111 1.00 -8.27 -12.88
N MET A 112 1.66 -7.43 -13.68
CA MET A 112 2.81 -6.63 -13.27
C MET A 112 2.51 -5.79 -12.01
N ALA A 113 1.28 -5.29 -11.86
CA ALA A 113 0.84 -4.57 -10.67
C ALA A 113 1.01 -5.40 -9.38
N VAL A 114 0.69 -6.70 -9.41
CA VAL A 114 0.82 -7.61 -8.25
C VAL A 114 2.29 -7.79 -7.88
N VAL A 115 3.14 -8.03 -8.88
CA VAL A 115 4.60 -8.16 -8.70
C VAL A 115 5.17 -6.89 -8.07
N MET A 116 4.75 -5.73 -8.55
CA MET A 116 5.21 -4.43 -8.04
C MET A 116 4.73 -4.14 -6.62
N ILE A 117 3.52 -4.56 -6.24
CA ILE A 117 3.07 -4.50 -4.83
C ILE A 117 3.98 -5.35 -3.95
N ILE A 118 4.27 -6.59 -4.34
CA ILE A 118 5.13 -7.50 -3.56
C ILE A 118 6.53 -6.91 -3.40
N LEU A 119 7.10 -6.33 -4.46
CA LEU A 119 8.40 -5.66 -4.42
C LEU A 119 8.37 -4.42 -3.50
N GLY A 120 7.32 -3.59 -3.59
CA GLY A 120 7.16 -2.41 -2.74
C GLY A 120 7.02 -2.77 -1.26
N MET A 121 6.21 -3.78 -0.95
CA MET A 121 6.09 -4.32 0.41
C MET A 121 7.40 -4.89 0.94
N SER A 122 8.08 -5.73 0.14
CA SER A 122 9.31 -6.41 0.56
C SER A 122 10.43 -5.40 0.80
N SER A 123 10.60 -4.43 -0.09
CA SER A 123 11.60 -3.37 0.04
C SER A 123 11.32 -2.47 1.27
N ALA A 124 10.07 -2.05 1.48
CA ALA A 124 9.70 -1.28 2.67
C ALA A 124 9.94 -2.09 3.95
N TYR A 125 9.51 -3.36 3.99
CA TYR A 125 9.69 -4.23 5.14
C TYR A 125 11.18 -4.45 5.47
N LEU A 126 12.03 -4.65 4.47
CA LEU A 126 13.48 -4.79 4.66
C LEU A 126 14.13 -3.52 5.22
N LEU A 127 13.75 -2.33 4.72
CA LEU A 127 14.26 -1.05 5.25
C LEU A 127 13.83 -0.81 6.71
N ILE A 128 12.57 -1.17 7.01
CA ILE A 128 11.97 -1.15 8.33
C ILE A 128 12.70 -2.12 9.28
N TRP A 129 13.01 -3.32 8.81
CA TRP A 129 13.70 -4.37 9.58
C TRP A 129 15.16 -4.02 9.86
N LYS A 130 15.90 -3.55 8.85
CA LYS A 130 17.30 -3.10 8.99
C LYS A 130 17.46 -1.86 9.87
N GLY A 131 16.37 -1.26 10.35
CA GLY A 131 16.41 -0.08 11.19
C GLY A 131 16.85 1.19 10.47
N LEU A 132 16.91 1.19 9.13
CA LEU A 132 17.33 2.36 8.35
C LEU A 132 16.38 3.55 8.54
N LEU A 133 15.10 3.25 8.81
CA LEU A 133 14.05 4.23 9.14
C LEU A 133 13.83 4.40 10.65
N SER A 134 14.84 4.07 11.46
CA SER A 134 14.85 4.32 12.91
C SER A 134 15.06 5.80 13.18
N VAL A 135 13.98 6.59 13.14
CA VAL A 135 14.00 7.93 13.74
C VAL A 135 14.18 7.75 15.25
N LYS A 136 15.39 8.02 15.75
CA LYS A 136 15.63 8.27 17.17
C LYS A 136 14.85 9.54 17.50
N ILE A 137 13.68 9.38 18.09
CA ILE A 137 13.00 10.49 18.75
C ILE A 137 13.72 10.60 20.09
N GLU A 138 14.77 11.43 20.15
CA GLU A 138 15.34 11.89 21.42
C GLU A 138 14.21 12.62 22.15
N ARG A 139 13.86 12.09 23.33
CA ARG A 139 12.95 12.73 24.28
C ARG A 139 13.77 13.52 25.27
#